data_AF-A0A1D2QL94-F1
#
_entry.id   AF-A0A1D2QL94-F1
#
_cell.length_a   1.000
_cell.length_b   1.000
_cell.length_c   1.000
_cell.angle_alpha   90.00
_cell.angle_beta   90.00
_cell.angle_gamma   90.00
#
_symmetry.space_group_name_H-M   'P 1'
#
loop_
_entity.id
_entity.type
_entity.pdbx_description
1 polymer ?
#
loop_
_entity_poly.entity_id
_entity_poly.type
_entity_poly.pdbx_seq_one_letter_code
_entity_poly.pdbx_strand_id
1 'polypeptide(L)'
;MPITEEEYEQISDEIDSHDFFHLGDLAGAASIPGLLQKLDDLHNLSKRALDYRYSNDTQGALEAFFESVEEVRNRVMEAIESLEKIDDVLSKTEEVLSDKLYAEEFEDE
;
A
#
# COMPACT_ATOMS: atom_id res chain seq x y z
N MET A 1 -9.03 26.17 7.23
CA MET A 1 -10.50 26.33 7.24
C MET A 1 -11.01 25.05 7.87
N PRO A 2 -11.92 25.09 8.87
CA PRO A 2 -12.42 23.85 9.45
C PRO A 2 -13.12 23.03 8.38
N ILE A 3 -12.90 21.72 8.40
CA ILE A 3 -13.62 20.75 7.57
C ILE A 3 -15.13 20.85 7.81
N THR A 4 -15.89 20.73 6.73
CA THR A 4 -17.36 20.72 6.78
C THR A 4 -17.88 19.32 7.13
N GLU A 5 -19.16 19.23 7.51
CA GLU A 5 -19.85 17.97 7.80
C GLU A 5 -19.89 17.04 6.58
N GLU A 6 -20.18 17.59 5.39
CA GLU A 6 -20.19 16.81 4.14
C GLU A 6 -18.81 16.26 3.77
N GLU A 7 -17.74 17.05 3.95
CA GLU A 7 -16.37 16.57 3.74
C GLU A 7 -15.98 15.49 4.74
N TYR A 8 -16.43 15.62 6.00
CA TYR A 8 -16.19 14.61 7.01
C TYR A 8 -16.91 13.29 6.69
N GLU A 9 -18.17 13.34 6.26
CA GLU A 9 -18.92 12.14 5.85
C GLU A 9 -18.20 11.40 4.72
N GLN A 10 -17.70 12.12 3.71
CA GLN A 10 -16.93 11.51 2.62
C GLN A 10 -15.65 10.82 3.12
N ILE A 11 -14.94 11.45 4.05
CA ILE A 11 -13.73 10.86 4.65
C ILE A 11 -14.09 9.62 5.47
N SER A 12 -15.19 9.68 6.24
CA SER A 12 -15.66 8.57 7.07
C SER A 12 -16.04 7.37 6.20
N ASP A 13 -16.78 7.59 5.11
CA ASP A 13 -17.21 6.54 4.19
C ASP A 13 -16.01 5.81 3.57
N GLU A 14 -14.95 6.55 3.21
CA GLU A 14 -13.75 5.97 2.62
C GLU A 14 -12.92 5.18 3.65
N ILE A 15 -12.78 5.71 4.87
CA ILE A 15 -12.06 5.04 5.97
C ILE A 15 -12.78 3.78 6.46
N ASP A 16 -14.12 3.82 6.50
CA ASP A 16 -14.94 2.68 6.90
C ASP A 16 -15.20 1.69 5.76
N SER A 17 -14.63 1.95 4.58
CA SER A 17 -14.77 1.08 3.41
C SER A 17 -14.16 -0.29 3.65
N HIS A 18 -14.76 -1.29 3.01
CA HIS A 18 -14.27 -2.68 3.08
C HIS A 18 -12.82 -2.79 2.63
N ASP A 19 -12.45 -2.06 1.57
CA ASP A 19 -11.11 -2.07 1.00
C ASP A 19 -10.07 -1.52 1.98
N PHE A 20 -10.41 -0.48 2.73
CA PHE A 20 -9.53 0.08 3.76
C PHE A 20 -9.28 -0.93 4.90
N PHE A 21 -10.31 -1.69 5.31
CA PHE A 21 -10.16 -2.75 6.33
C PHE A 21 -9.29 -3.93 5.87
N HIS A 22 -9.20 -4.19 4.56
CA HIS A 22 -8.42 -5.30 4.02
C HIS A 22 -6.99 -4.95 3.63
N LEU A 23 -6.54 -3.72 3.89
CA LEU A 23 -5.15 -3.32 3.64
C LEU A 23 -4.13 -4.22 4.36
N GLY A 24 -4.44 -4.66 5.58
CA GLY A 24 -3.57 -5.58 6.34
C GLY A 24 -3.40 -6.94 5.65
N ASP A 25 -4.48 -7.49 5.11
CA ASP A 25 -4.44 -8.78 4.39
C ASP A 25 -3.63 -8.67 3.09
N LEU A 26 -3.82 -7.57 2.35
CA LEU A 26 -3.06 -7.28 1.13
C LEU A 26 -1.57 -7.09 1.42
N ALA A 27 -1.23 -6.36 2.47
CA ALA A 27 0.16 -6.16 2.90
C ALA A 27 0.82 -7.46 3.36
N GLY A 28 0.06 -8.32 4.05
CA GLY A 28 0.51 -9.65 4.45
C GLY A 28 0.79 -10.55 3.24
N ALA A 29 -0.12 -10.55 2.25
CA ALA A 29 0.07 -11.28 1.00
C ALA A 29 1.30 -10.80 0.23
N ALA A 30 1.54 -9.49 0.20
CA ALA A 30 2.72 -8.89 -0.44
C ALA A 30 4.03 -9.07 0.35
N SER A 31 3.96 -9.57 1.60
CA SER A 31 5.12 -9.78 2.50
C SER A 31 6.03 -8.55 2.65
N ILE A 32 5.46 -7.34 2.62
CA ILE A 32 6.23 -6.10 2.71
C ILE A 32 6.65 -5.87 4.18
N PRO A 33 7.96 -5.91 4.49
CA PRO A 33 8.43 -5.82 5.88
C PRO A 33 8.04 -4.49 6.54
N GLY A 34 7.46 -4.56 7.74
CA GLY A 34 7.11 -3.39 8.52
C GLY A 34 5.93 -2.56 7.99
N LEU A 35 5.22 -3.04 6.95
CA LEU A 35 3.99 -2.41 6.46
C LEU A 35 2.78 -2.74 7.35
N LEU A 36 2.69 -3.96 7.87
CA LEU A 36 1.62 -4.37 8.78
C LEU A 36 1.52 -3.48 10.03
N GLN A 37 2.65 -3.24 10.71
CA GLN A 37 2.68 -2.35 11.88
C GLN A 37 2.18 -0.93 11.56
N LYS A 38 2.52 -0.42 10.38
CA LYS A 38 2.07 0.91 9.96
C LYS A 38 0.60 0.96 9.62
N LEU A 39 0.06 -0.11 9.05
CA LEU A 39 -1.38 -0.23 8.80
C LEU A 39 -2.16 -0.34 10.11
N ASP A 40 -1.61 -1.02 11.12
CA ASP A 40 -2.17 -1.02 12.47
C ASP A 40 -2.18 0.38 13.09
N ASP A 41 -1.07 1.13 12.96
CA ASP A 41 -0.97 2.52 13.41
C ASP A 41 -1.99 3.41 12.68
N LEU A 42 -2.13 3.20 11.36
CA LEU A 42 -3.08 3.90 10.50
C LEU A 42 -4.54 3.62 10.91
N HIS A 43 -4.91 2.38 11.19
CA HIS A 43 -6.24 2.03 11.71
C HIS A 43 -6.52 2.63 13.10
N ASN A 44 -5.50 2.76 13.94
CA ASN A 44 -5.66 3.41 15.24
C ASN A 44 -5.86 4.92 15.10
N LEU A 45 -5.18 5.56 14.15
CA LEU A 45 -5.39 6.97 13.81
C LEU A 45 -6.77 7.19 13.19
N SER A 46 -7.22 6.30 12.31
CA SER A 46 -8.52 6.39 11.68
C SER A 46 -9.66 6.39 12.71
N LYS A 47 -9.61 5.49 13.69
CA LYS A 47 -10.56 5.47 14.82
C LYS A 47 -10.59 6.77 15.63
N ARG A 48 -9.44 7.43 15.80
CA ARG A 48 -9.35 8.72 16.51
C ARG A 48 -9.88 9.87 15.67
N ALA A 49 -9.61 9.85 14.37
CA ALA A 49 -10.15 10.81 13.43
C ALA A 49 -11.69 10.70 13.34
N LEU A 50 -12.21 9.47 13.49
CA LEU A 50 -13.65 9.17 13.51
C LEU A 50 -14.35 9.47 14.85
N ASP A 51 -13.62 9.83 15.92
CA ASP A 51 -14.21 10.18 17.22
C ASP A 51 -14.82 11.60 17.13
N TYR A 52 -16.05 11.61 16.60
CA TYR A 52 -16.83 12.78 16.16
C TYR A 52 -16.93 13.89 17.21
N ARG A 53 -16.11 14.92 17.07
CA ARG A 53 -16.39 16.26 17.59
C ARG A 53 -15.89 17.29 16.58
N TYR A 54 -16.78 18.01 15.90
CA TYR A 54 -16.47 19.16 15.02
C TYR A 54 -15.70 20.26 15.77
N SER A 55 -14.44 19.99 16.03
CA SER A 55 -13.54 20.71 16.91
C SER A 55 -12.18 20.75 16.23
N ASN A 56 -11.35 21.72 16.60
CA ASN A 56 -9.99 21.81 16.06
C ASN A 56 -9.16 20.53 16.31
N ASP A 57 -9.54 19.73 17.31
CA ASP A 57 -8.88 18.47 17.64
C ASP A 57 -9.08 17.40 16.54
N THR A 58 -10.27 17.37 15.92
CA THR A 58 -10.57 16.47 14.80
C THR A 58 -9.80 16.85 13.53
N GLN A 59 -9.64 18.16 13.28
CA GLN A 59 -8.81 18.60 12.15
C GLN A 59 -7.36 18.15 12.32
N GLY A 60 -6.77 18.32 13.51
CA GLY A 60 -5.41 17.84 13.78
C GLY A 60 -5.28 16.31 13.69
N ALA A 61 -6.31 15.57 14.10
CA ALA A 61 -6.34 14.11 13.95
C ALA A 61 -6.39 13.67 12.48
N LEU A 62 -7.15 14.37 11.64
CA LEU A 62 -7.21 14.13 10.20
C LEU A 62 -5.90 14.48 9.49
N GLU A 63 -5.25 15.57 9.88
CA GLU A 63 -3.92 15.94 9.36
C GLU A 63 -2.88 14.84 9.71
N ALA A 64 -2.85 14.37 10.96
CA ALA A 64 -1.97 13.28 11.36
C ALA A 64 -2.29 11.95 10.64
N PHE A 65 -3.58 11.66 10.43
CA PHE A 65 -4.01 10.52 9.64
C PHE A 65 -3.54 10.62 8.19
N PHE A 66 -3.70 11.78 7.56
CA PHE A 66 -3.27 12.05 6.19
C PHE A 66 -1.74 11.86 6.03
N GLU A 67 -0.93 12.42 6.92
CA GLU A 67 0.53 12.22 6.91
C GLU A 67 0.90 10.74 7.00
N SER A 68 0.19 9.97 7.84
CA SER A 68 0.40 8.52 7.95
C SER A 68 0.00 7.77 6.68
N VAL A 69 -1.07 8.18 5.99
CA VAL A 69 -1.47 7.60 4.69
C VAL A 69 -0.36 7.84 3.65
N GLU A 70 0.17 9.06 3.57
CA GLU A 70 1.26 9.39 2.65
C GLU A 70 2.51 8.54 2.92
N GLU A 71 2.88 8.37 4.19
CA GLU A 71 4.04 7.56 4.57
C GLU A 71 3.87 6.08 4.21
N VAL A 72 2.67 5.52 4.43
CA VAL A 72 2.33 4.15 4.04
C VAL A 72 2.39 4.00 2.52
N ARG A 73 1.80 4.94 1.78
CA ARG A 73 1.79 4.94 0.32
C ARG A 73 3.20 4.98 -0.26
N ASN A 74 4.08 5.81 0.29
CA ASN A 74 5.47 5.89 -0.17
C ASN A 74 6.21 4.57 0.01
N ARG A 75 6.01 3.87 1.14
CA ARG A 75 6.61 2.53 1.34
C ARG A 75 6.08 1.49 0.38
N VAL A 76 4.79 1.53 0.05
CA VAL A 76 4.21 0.64 -0.97
C VAL A 76 4.88 0.90 -2.33
N MET A 77 5.09 2.17 -2.68
CA MET A 77 5.78 2.54 -3.93
C MET A 77 7.23 2.04 -3.97
N GLU A 78 8.00 2.22 -2.90
CA GLU A 78 9.37 1.68 -2.80
C GLU A 78 9.42 0.14 -2.92
N ALA A 79 8.43 -0.54 -2.36
CA ALA A 79 8.30 -1.99 -2.49
C ALA A 79 8.00 -2.41 -3.93
N ILE A 80 7.09 -1.70 -4.62
CA ILE A 80 6.78 -1.94 -6.05
C ILE A 80 8.04 -1.78 -6.90
N GLU A 81 8.78 -0.68 -6.74
CA GLU A 81 10.03 -0.45 -7.50
C GLU A 81 11.08 -1.56 -7.26
N SER A 82 11.11 -2.11 -6.04
CA SER A 82 12.01 -3.22 -5.70
C SER A 82 11.58 -4.52 -6.37
N LEU A 83 10.27 -4.79 -6.41
CA LEU A 83 9.70 -5.95 -7.10
C LEU A 83 9.93 -5.88 -8.61
N GLU A 84 9.75 -4.72 -9.23
CA GLU A 84 10.02 -4.50 -10.66
C GLU A 84 11.49 -4.81 -11.01
N LYS A 85 12.44 -4.37 -10.19
CA LYS A 85 13.87 -4.69 -10.41
C LYS A 85 14.17 -6.17 -10.27
N ILE A 86 13.47 -6.88 -9.38
CA ILE A 86 13.61 -8.32 -9.22
C ILE A 86 13.07 -9.03 -10.48
N ASP A 87 11.89 -8.64 -10.94
CA ASP A 87 11.26 -9.17 -12.15
C ASP A 87 12.14 -8.97 -13.40
N ASP A 88 12.74 -7.80 -13.56
CA ASP A 88 13.70 -7.51 -14.64
C ASP A 88 14.89 -8.47 -14.64
N VAL A 89 15.43 -8.81 -13.46
CA VAL A 89 16.56 -9.73 -13.33
C VAL A 89 16.12 -11.17 -13.59
N LEU A 90 14.95 -11.57 -13.08
CA LEU A 90 14.40 -12.90 -13.30
C LEU A 90 14.08 -13.12 -14.78
N SER A 91 13.45 -12.16 -15.45
CA SER A 91 13.13 -12.20 -16.87
C SER A 91 14.38 -12.40 -17.73
N LYS A 92 15.45 -11.62 -17.47
CA LYS A 92 16.74 -11.81 -18.17
C LYS A 92 17.37 -13.16 -17.88
N THR A 93 17.22 -13.65 -16.64
CA THR A 93 17.75 -14.96 -16.25
C THR A 93 16.99 -16.07 -16.97
N GLU A 94 15.67 -15.98 -17.05
CA GLU A 94 14.80 -16.91 -17.78
C GLU A 94 15.15 -16.92 -19.27
N GLU A 95 15.31 -15.75 -19.90
CA GLU A 95 15.72 -15.62 -21.30
C GLU A 95 17.05 -16.36 -21.55
N VAL A 96 18.08 -16.07 -20.75
CA VAL A 96 19.39 -16.72 -20.89
C VAL A 96 19.32 -18.23 -20.67
N LEU A 97 18.57 -18.67 -19.66
CA LEU A 97 18.41 -20.11 -19.39
C LEU A 97 17.64 -20.80 -20.51
N SER A 98 16.57 -20.18 -21.01
CA SER A 98 15.78 -20.68 -22.12
C SER A 98 16.66 -20.85 -23.37
N ASP A 99 17.41 -19.80 -23.71
CA ASP A 99 18.35 -19.81 -24.83
C ASP A 99 19.44 -20.87 -24.69
N LYS A 100 19.88 -21.21 -23.48
CA LYS A 100 20.97 -22.20 -23.29
C LYS A 100 20.47 -23.63 -23.15
N LEU A 101 19.28 -23.83 -22.59
CA LEU A 101 18.74 -25.16 -22.35
C LEU A 101 17.94 -25.68 -23.54
N TYR A 102 17.36 -24.79 -24.35
CA TYR A 102 16.46 -25.16 -25.44
C TYR A 102 16.92 -24.71 -26.84
N ALA A 103 18.11 -24.11 -26.98
CA ALA A 103 18.67 -23.81 -28.31
C ALA A 103 19.17 -25.04 -29.10
N GLU A 104 19.39 -26.19 -28.45
CA GLU A 104 19.94 -27.40 -29.08
C GLU A 104 18.89 -28.41 -29.59
N GLU A 105 17.61 -28.04 -29.73
CA GLU A 105 16.60 -28.95 -30.31
C GLU A 105 16.42 -28.82 -31.85
N PHE A 106 17.19 -27.97 -32.54
CA PHE A 106 17.00 -27.72 -33.99
C PHE A 106 18.28 -27.70 -34.86
N GLU A 107 19.38 -28.34 -34.46
CA GLU A 107 20.60 -28.43 -35.31
C GLU A 107 20.98 -29.83 -35.79
N ASP A 108 20.14 -30.85 -35.60
CA ASP A 108 20.35 -32.18 -36.19
C ASP A 108 19.13 -32.64 -37.00
N GLU A 109 18.98 -32.15 -38.25
CA GLU A 109 18.45 -32.92 -39.40
C GLU A 109 18.82 -32.28 -40.76
#